data_AF-A0A512BPR5-F1
#
_entry.id   AF-A0A512BPR5-F1
#
_cell.length_a   1.000
_cell.length_b   1.000
_cell.length_c   1.000
_cell.angle_alpha   90.00
_cell.angle_beta   90.00
_cell.angle_gamma   90.00
#
_symmetry.space_group_name_H-M   'P 1'
#
loop_
_entity.id
_entity.type
_entity.pdbx_description
1 polymer ?
#
loop_
_entity_poly.entity_id
_entity_poly.type
_entity_poly.pdbx_seq_one_letter_code
_entity_poly.pdbx_strand_id
1 'polypeptide(L)'
;MAFDDGINVVANQRVPLTEIELVLKSGDEPALYDLAISLADELALRLDFVSKAEHGFQAMSRATSAAVKATPIQFASGATLDAAVQAVLSNTLLHFVANWAAIREAENPSTIHHMRVALCRMRAALATFKRALRCSDFDLLREEAKRIASALGPARDCDVFCETADNRPLAHPDRPVDCNTLLAAIEKRPNAAYTDARSRLEDRDTTLFV
;
A
#
# COMPACT_ATOMS: atom_id res chain seq x y z
N MET A 1 7.04 -16.03 -19.05
CA MET A 1 6.25 -16.32 -17.84
C MET A 1 6.83 -17.55 -17.18
N ALA A 2 6.99 -17.52 -15.86
CA ALA A 2 7.37 -18.65 -15.03
C ALA A 2 6.33 -18.87 -13.93
N PHE A 3 6.10 -20.12 -13.55
CA PHE A 3 5.24 -20.51 -12.45
C PHE A 3 6.10 -21.24 -11.43
N ASP A 4 6.21 -20.68 -10.25
CA ASP A 4 7.01 -21.26 -9.18
C ASP A 4 6.07 -21.69 -8.05
N ASP A 5 6.08 -22.99 -7.77
CA ASP A 5 5.43 -23.59 -6.60
C ASP A 5 6.51 -24.26 -5.75
N GLY A 6 6.74 -23.72 -4.57
CA GLY A 6 7.91 -24.07 -3.78
C GLY A 6 7.85 -23.58 -2.35
N ILE A 7 9.01 -23.59 -1.70
CA ILE A 7 9.15 -23.23 -0.29
C ILE A 7 10.38 -22.34 -0.15
N ASN A 8 10.20 -21.13 0.36
CA ASN A 8 11.28 -20.31 0.85
C ASN A 8 11.73 -20.84 2.22
N VAL A 9 12.98 -21.26 2.32
CA VAL A 9 13.58 -21.75 3.57
C VAL A 9 14.51 -20.68 4.11
N VAL A 10 14.18 -20.15 5.29
CA VAL A 10 14.99 -19.12 5.97
C VAL A 10 15.24 -19.54 7.41
N ALA A 11 16.50 -19.88 7.72
CA ALA A 11 16.88 -20.52 8.98
C ALA A 11 15.98 -21.75 9.27
N ASN A 12 15.15 -21.70 10.31
CA ASN A 12 14.20 -22.76 10.66
C ASN A 12 12.75 -22.50 10.18
N GLN A 13 12.51 -21.43 9.44
CA GLN A 13 11.19 -21.10 8.88
C GLN A 13 11.06 -21.63 7.45
N ARG A 14 9.88 -22.15 7.14
CA ARG A 14 9.50 -22.63 5.82
C ARG A 14 8.22 -21.91 5.42
N VAL A 15 8.31 -21.06 4.41
CA VAL A 15 7.18 -20.27 3.90
C VAL A 15 6.82 -20.78 2.51
N PRO A 16 5.61 -21.35 2.31
CA PRO A 16 5.14 -21.73 0.99
C PRO A 16 5.17 -20.52 0.04
N LEU A 17 5.58 -20.75 -1.20
CA LEU A 17 5.62 -19.75 -2.25
C LEU A 17 4.90 -20.30 -3.47
N THR A 18 3.87 -19.60 -3.90
CA THR A 18 3.17 -19.87 -5.16
C THR A 18 3.03 -18.54 -5.88
N GLU A 19 3.71 -18.40 -7.02
CA GLU A 19 3.79 -17.13 -7.73
C GLU A 19 3.90 -17.30 -9.25
N ILE A 20 3.60 -16.21 -9.95
CA ILE A 20 3.73 -16.09 -11.40
C ILE A 20 4.66 -14.90 -11.67
N GLU A 21 5.76 -15.14 -12.37
CA GLU A 21 6.68 -14.08 -12.81
C GLU A 21 6.52 -13.82 -14.31
N LEU A 22 6.23 -12.56 -14.66
CA LEU A 22 6.19 -12.08 -16.04
C LEU A 22 7.48 -11.30 -16.32
N VAL A 23 8.29 -11.82 -17.24
CA VAL A 23 9.58 -11.22 -17.62
C VAL A 23 9.60 -10.96 -19.11
N LEU A 24 9.78 -9.71 -19.50
CA LEU A 24 10.01 -9.31 -20.89
C LEU A 24 11.41 -9.73 -21.31
N LYS A 25 11.52 -10.73 -22.20
CA LYS A 25 12.81 -11.16 -22.78
C LYS A 25 13.18 -10.34 -24.01
N SER A 26 12.19 -9.95 -24.79
CA SER A 26 12.26 -9.11 -25.98
C SER A 26 10.84 -8.67 -26.36
N GLY A 27 10.72 -7.63 -27.19
CA GLY A 27 9.43 -7.10 -27.66
C GLY A 27 8.97 -5.87 -26.87
N ASP A 28 7.67 -5.58 -26.98
CA ASP A 28 7.08 -4.35 -26.46
C ASP A 28 6.55 -4.52 -25.04
N GLU A 29 6.89 -3.57 -24.16
CA GLU A 29 6.46 -3.54 -22.75
C GLU A 29 4.93 -3.57 -22.57
N PRO A 30 4.11 -2.85 -23.37
CA PRO A 30 2.65 -2.90 -23.27
C PRO A 30 2.07 -4.31 -23.40
N ALA A 31 2.65 -5.17 -24.24
CA ALA A 31 2.16 -6.54 -24.41
C ALA A 31 2.36 -7.39 -23.14
N LEU A 32 3.38 -7.07 -22.32
CA LEU A 32 3.56 -7.70 -21.01
C LEU A 32 2.45 -7.27 -20.04
N TYR A 33 2.08 -5.98 -20.04
CA TYR A 33 1.01 -5.45 -19.20
C TYR A 33 -0.36 -5.98 -19.63
N ASP A 34 -0.64 -6.07 -20.92
CA ASP A 34 -1.89 -6.67 -21.43
C ASP A 34 -2.07 -8.12 -20.94
N LEU A 35 -0.98 -8.90 -20.97
CA LEU A 35 -0.98 -10.25 -20.40
C LEU A 35 -1.17 -10.23 -18.87
N ALA A 36 -0.51 -9.31 -18.16
CA ALA A 36 -0.66 -9.18 -16.71
C ALA A 36 -2.11 -8.84 -16.30
N ILE A 37 -2.74 -7.92 -17.03
CA ILE A 37 -4.14 -7.52 -16.84
C ILE A 37 -5.07 -8.71 -17.11
N SER A 38 -4.89 -9.41 -18.23
CA SER A 38 -5.66 -10.62 -18.56
C SER A 38 -5.57 -11.69 -17.46
N LEU A 39 -4.37 -11.92 -16.91
CA LEU A 39 -4.19 -12.88 -15.82
C LEU A 39 -4.84 -12.41 -14.52
N ALA A 40 -4.76 -11.12 -14.18
CA ALA A 40 -5.40 -10.55 -13.01
C ALA A 40 -6.95 -10.53 -13.11
N ASP A 41 -7.48 -10.59 -14.32
CA ASP A 41 -8.92 -10.69 -14.59
C ASP A 41 -9.45 -12.11 -14.40
N GLU A 42 -8.66 -13.12 -14.75
CA GLU A 42 -9.07 -14.53 -14.70
C GLU A 42 -8.71 -15.23 -13.39
N LEU A 43 -7.64 -14.78 -12.72
CA LEU A 43 -7.08 -15.40 -11.53
C LEU A 43 -7.10 -14.44 -10.35
N ALA A 44 -7.27 -14.98 -9.14
CA ALA A 44 -7.16 -14.21 -7.90
C ALA A 44 -5.70 -13.88 -7.56
N LEU A 45 -5.06 -13.06 -8.41
CA LEU A 45 -3.67 -12.64 -8.26
C LEU A 45 -3.57 -11.42 -7.35
N ARG A 46 -2.49 -11.39 -6.58
CA ARG A 46 -2.06 -10.24 -5.79
C ARG A 46 -0.67 -9.83 -6.24
N LEU A 47 -0.40 -8.52 -6.26
CA LEU A 47 0.95 -8.03 -6.50
C LEU A 47 1.86 -8.32 -5.30
N ASP A 48 3.12 -8.57 -5.61
CA ASP A 48 4.22 -8.66 -4.66
C ASP A 48 5.39 -7.82 -5.20
N PHE A 49 5.89 -6.91 -4.36
CA PHE A 49 6.96 -5.97 -4.72
C PHE A 49 8.29 -6.34 -4.04
N VAL A 50 8.29 -7.43 -3.27
CA VAL A 50 9.47 -7.94 -2.57
C VAL A 50 9.96 -9.17 -3.33
N SER A 51 11.20 -9.12 -3.82
CA SER A 51 11.81 -10.25 -4.53
C SER A 51 12.05 -11.44 -3.60
N LYS A 52 12.17 -12.65 -4.16
CA LYS A 52 12.54 -13.87 -3.42
C LYS A 52 13.77 -13.69 -2.53
N ALA A 53 14.79 -12.98 -3.06
CA ALA A 53 16.02 -12.70 -2.33
C ALA A 53 15.79 -11.74 -1.15
N GLU A 54 14.98 -10.70 -1.35
CA GLU A 54 14.61 -9.76 -0.29
C GLU A 54 13.77 -10.43 0.80
N HIS A 55 12.82 -11.30 0.44
CA HIS A 55 12.08 -12.15 1.39
C HIS A 55 13.05 -12.95 2.26
N GLY A 56 14.05 -13.59 1.64
CA GLY A 56 15.10 -14.31 2.35
C GLY A 56 15.87 -13.43 3.34
N PHE A 57 16.28 -12.23 2.91
CA PHE A 57 17.04 -11.31 3.74
C PHE A 57 16.23 -10.74 4.91
N GLN A 58 14.97 -10.35 4.68
CA GLN A 58 14.06 -9.85 5.71
C GLN A 58 13.81 -10.92 6.78
N ALA A 59 13.55 -12.15 6.36
CA ALA A 59 13.34 -13.26 7.29
C ALA A 59 14.61 -13.63 8.09
N MET A 60 15.81 -13.53 7.49
CA MET A 60 17.08 -13.73 8.22
C MET A 60 17.35 -12.62 9.25
N SER A 61 17.10 -11.37 8.87
CA SER A 61 17.36 -10.19 9.71
C SER A 61 16.32 -10.00 10.82
N ARG A 62 15.18 -10.71 10.75
CA ARG A 62 13.99 -10.48 11.59
C ARG A 62 13.53 -9.02 11.57
N ALA A 63 13.88 -8.31 10.51
CA ALA A 63 13.48 -6.93 10.33
C ALA A 63 12.01 -6.93 9.88
N THR A 64 11.13 -6.36 10.70
CA THR A 64 9.78 -6.03 10.25
C THR A 64 9.86 -4.91 9.22
N SER A 65 9.09 -5.00 8.14
CA SER A 65 8.99 -3.92 7.16
C SER A 65 8.48 -2.65 7.85
N ALA A 66 9.38 -1.70 8.09
CA ALA A 66 9.05 -0.41 8.67
C ALA A 66 8.29 0.45 7.66
N ALA A 67 7.40 1.31 8.14
CA ALA A 67 6.68 2.24 7.28
C ALA A 67 7.66 3.15 6.52
N VAL A 68 7.48 3.23 5.20
CA VAL A 68 8.35 4.00 4.30
C VAL A 68 7.72 5.38 4.07
N LYS A 69 8.53 6.43 4.23
CA LYS A 69 8.09 7.82 4.04
C LYS A 69 8.23 8.26 2.58
N ALA A 70 7.48 9.29 2.23
CA ALA A 70 7.62 9.96 0.94
C ALA A 70 9.03 10.54 0.76
N THR A 71 9.61 10.35 -0.42
CA THR A 71 10.86 10.99 -0.82
C THR A 71 10.57 12.30 -1.55
N PRO A 72 11.45 13.32 -1.43
CA PRO A 72 11.34 14.54 -2.22
C PRO A 72 11.39 14.26 -3.71
N ILE A 73 10.54 14.95 -4.48
CA ILE A 73 10.54 14.88 -5.94
C ILE A 73 11.56 15.90 -6.43
N GLN A 74 12.48 15.45 -7.28
CA GLN A 74 13.47 16.30 -7.93
C GLN A 74 13.14 16.41 -9.41
N PHE A 75 13.21 17.63 -9.95
CA PHE A 75 13.04 17.89 -11.36
C PHE A 75 14.35 18.40 -11.95
N ALA A 76 14.70 17.93 -13.14
CA ALA A 76 15.81 18.49 -13.89
C ALA A 76 15.49 19.93 -14.30
N SER A 77 16.53 20.76 -14.44
CA SER A 77 16.37 22.08 -15.06
C SER A 77 15.86 21.92 -16.48
N GLY A 78 14.77 22.62 -16.82
CA GLY A 78 14.12 22.49 -18.13
C GLY A 78 13.25 21.24 -18.32
N ALA A 79 12.87 20.55 -17.23
CA ALA A 79 11.95 19.42 -17.31
C ALA A 79 10.65 19.79 -18.05
N THR A 80 10.23 18.92 -18.97
CA THR A 80 8.95 19.05 -19.67
C THR A 80 7.78 18.76 -18.72
N LEU A 81 6.57 19.18 -19.11
CA LEU A 81 5.37 18.84 -18.35
C LEU A 81 5.19 17.32 -18.24
N ASP A 82 5.44 16.56 -19.31
CA ASP A 82 5.32 15.10 -19.31
C ASP A 82 6.31 14.45 -18.33
N ALA A 83 7.57 14.92 -18.32
CA ALA A 83 8.57 14.45 -17.37
C ALA A 83 8.17 14.78 -15.92
N ALA A 84 7.55 15.94 -15.69
CA ALA A 84 7.05 16.31 -14.37
C ALA A 84 5.86 15.43 -13.93
N VAL A 85 4.93 15.13 -14.84
CA VAL A 85 3.80 14.23 -14.58
C VAL A 85 4.30 12.84 -14.20
N GLN A 86 5.19 12.27 -15.02
CA GLN A 86 5.80 10.96 -14.76
C GLN A 86 6.49 10.93 -13.39
N ALA A 87 7.38 11.89 -13.12
CA ALA A 87 8.12 11.94 -11.86
C ALA A 87 7.20 12.02 -10.63
N VAL A 88 6.12 12.82 -10.70
CA VAL A 88 5.19 12.97 -9.59
C VAL A 88 4.34 11.71 -9.39
N LEU A 89 3.75 11.18 -10.46
CA LEU A 89 2.88 10.00 -10.36
C LEU A 89 3.67 8.77 -9.92
N SER A 90 4.84 8.51 -10.52
CA SER A 90 5.74 7.43 -10.11
C SER A 90 6.19 7.59 -8.66
N ASN A 91 6.53 8.80 -8.20
CA ASN A 91 6.90 9.01 -6.79
C ASN A 91 5.75 8.67 -5.83
N THR A 92 4.52 9.07 -6.17
CA THR A 92 3.36 8.77 -5.33
C THR A 92 2.98 7.30 -5.34
N LEU A 93 3.11 6.63 -6.50
CA LEU A 93 2.90 5.19 -6.61
C LEU A 93 3.95 4.41 -5.83
N LEU A 94 5.23 4.75 -6.00
CA LEU A 94 6.35 4.14 -5.25
C LEU A 94 6.18 4.29 -3.74
N HIS A 95 5.75 5.47 -3.26
CA HIS A 95 5.46 5.66 -1.83
C HIS A 95 4.32 4.77 -1.33
N PHE A 96 3.31 4.52 -2.17
CA PHE A 96 2.20 3.63 -1.85
C PHE A 96 2.65 2.16 -1.80
N VAL A 97 3.29 1.67 -2.87
CA VAL A 97 3.71 0.25 -2.97
C VAL A 97 4.84 -0.11 -2.02
N ALA A 98 5.71 0.83 -1.64
CA ALA A 98 6.78 0.60 -0.66
C ALA A 98 6.25 0.25 0.74
N ASN A 99 4.98 0.54 1.03
CA ASN A 99 4.32 0.21 2.30
C ASN A 99 3.44 -1.06 2.18
N TRP A 100 3.39 -1.69 1.01
CA TRP A 100 2.49 -2.81 0.72
C TRP A 100 2.86 -4.09 1.49
N ALA A 101 4.15 -4.41 1.59
CA ALA A 101 4.60 -5.55 2.40
C ALA A 101 4.34 -5.30 3.90
N ALA A 102 4.65 -4.09 4.38
CA ALA A 102 4.50 -3.70 5.78
C ALA A 102 3.07 -3.85 6.31
N ILE A 103 2.05 -3.56 5.50
CA ILE A 103 0.65 -3.70 5.93
C ILE A 103 0.24 -5.18 6.04
N ARG A 104 0.85 -6.09 5.27
CA ARG A 104 0.62 -7.54 5.36
C ARG A 104 1.26 -8.14 6.61
N GLU A 105 2.46 -7.68 6.97
CA GLU A 105 3.25 -8.25 8.06
C GLU A 105 2.78 -7.85 9.46
N ALA A 106 2.31 -6.61 9.64
CA ALA A 106 2.03 -6.07 10.97
C ALA A 106 0.85 -5.07 10.99
N GLU A 107 0.23 -4.92 12.16
CA GLU A 107 -0.72 -3.86 12.45
C GLU A 107 0.04 -2.59 12.87
N ASN A 108 0.66 -1.92 11.89
CA ASN A 108 1.47 -0.73 12.12
C ASN A 108 0.73 0.56 11.68
N PRO A 109 0.34 1.44 12.61
CA PRO A 109 -0.36 2.70 12.31
C PRO A 109 0.37 3.60 11.32
N SER A 110 1.70 3.59 11.36
CA SER A 110 2.52 4.41 10.47
C SER A 110 2.40 3.95 9.02
N THR A 111 2.26 2.65 8.78
CA THR A 111 2.14 2.08 7.43
C THR A 111 0.85 2.55 6.75
N ILE A 112 -0.29 2.38 7.40
CA ILE A 112 -1.59 2.85 6.88
C ILE A 112 -1.58 4.37 6.69
N HIS A 113 -1.00 5.11 7.63
CA HIS A 113 -0.84 6.54 7.50
C HIS A 113 -0.07 6.92 6.22
N HIS A 114 1.09 6.31 5.98
CA HIS A 114 1.92 6.61 4.82
C HIS A 114 1.28 6.18 3.49
N MET A 115 0.60 5.03 3.44
CA MET A 115 -0.19 4.62 2.27
C MET A 115 -1.29 5.64 1.94
N ARG A 116 -2.04 6.10 2.94
CA ARG A 116 -3.06 7.15 2.76
C ARG A 116 -2.45 8.46 2.31
N VAL A 117 -1.30 8.86 2.86
CA VAL A 117 -0.57 10.06 2.42
C VAL A 117 -0.16 9.94 0.95
N ALA A 118 0.32 8.76 0.52
CA ALA A 118 0.68 8.51 -0.87
C ALA A 118 -0.50 8.73 -1.83
N LEU A 119 -1.65 8.11 -1.53
CA LEU A 119 -2.86 8.22 -2.34
C LEU A 119 -3.45 9.64 -2.33
N CYS A 120 -3.41 10.33 -1.18
CA CYS A 120 -3.81 11.74 -1.11
C CYS A 120 -2.92 12.64 -1.97
N ARG A 121 -1.59 12.44 -1.95
CA ARG A 121 -0.64 13.16 -2.80
C ARG A 121 -0.91 12.88 -4.28
N MET A 122 -1.13 11.62 -4.65
CA MET A 122 -1.45 11.21 -6.02
C MET A 122 -2.73 11.90 -6.52
N ARG A 123 -3.79 11.89 -5.72
CA ARG A 123 -5.06 12.55 -6.08
C ARG A 123 -4.88 14.05 -6.28
N ALA A 124 -4.12 14.72 -5.41
CA ALA A 124 -3.84 16.15 -5.55
C ALA A 124 -3.04 16.44 -6.83
N ALA A 125 -2.05 15.61 -7.15
CA ALA A 125 -1.30 15.70 -8.40
C ALA A 125 -2.18 15.52 -9.63
N LEU A 126 -3.00 14.46 -9.68
CA LEU A 126 -3.94 14.19 -10.78
C LEU A 126 -4.91 15.35 -11.01
N ALA A 127 -5.49 15.92 -9.94
CA ALA A 127 -6.35 17.10 -10.06
C ALA A 127 -5.60 18.34 -10.58
N THR A 128 -4.33 18.48 -10.25
CA THR A 128 -3.48 19.58 -10.74
C THR A 128 -3.21 19.40 -12.23
N PHE A 129 -2.76 18.21 -12.65
CA PHE A 129 -2.43 17.91 -14.05
C PHE A 129 -3.65 17.90 -14.97
N LYS A 130 -4.82 17.50 -14.47
CA LYS A 130 -6.08 17.56 -15.22
C LYS A 130 -6.37 18.95 -15.78
N ARG A 131 -6.06 20.00 -15.02
CA ARG A 131 -6.25 21.40 -15.44
C ARG A 131 -5.40 21.77 -16.65
N ALA A 132 -4.26 21.10 -16.84
CA ALA A 132 -3.32 21.37 -17.92
C ALA A 132 -3.50 20.43 -19.12
N LEU A 133 -3.78 19.13 -18.89
CA LEU A 133 -3.65 18.09 -19.93
C LEU A 133 -4.97 17.53 -20.48
N ARG A 134 -6.14 17.90 -19.95
CA ARG A 134 -7.47 17.41 -20.39
C ARG A 134 -7.51 15.88 -20.66
N CYS A 135 -6.89 15.09 -19.79
CA CYS A 135 -6.91 13.63 -19.86
C CYS A 135 -8.05 13.07 -19.00
N SER A 136 -8.93 12.25 -19.57
CA SER A 136 -10.04 11.60 -18.87
C SER A 136 -9.55 10.57 -17.84
N ASP A 137 -8.43 9.92 -18.11
CA ASP A 137 -7.91 8.82 -17.28
C ASP A 137 -7.47 9.34 -15.91
N PHE A 138 -7.15 10.63 -15.79
CA PHE A 138 -6.84 11.24 -14.50
C PHE A 138 -8.03 11.24 -13.53
N ASP A 139 -9.26 11.28 -14.03
CA ASP A 139 -10.44 11.15 -13.17
C ASP A 139 -10.63 9.71 -12.69
N LEU A 140 -10.42 8.73 -13.57
CA LEU A 140 -10.49 7.31 -13.23
C LEU A 140 -9.44 6.97 -12.16
N LEU A 141 -8.18 7.33 -12.38
CA LEU A 141 -7.09 7.11 -11.42
C LEU A 141 -7.35 7.83 -10.09
N ARG A 142 -7.96 9.03 -10.12
CA ARG A 142 -8.26 9.79 -8.92
C ARG A 142 -9.37 9.16 -8.08
N GLU A 143 -10.40 8.61 -8.73
CA GLU A 143 -11.46 7.90 -8.03
C GLU A 143 -10.99 6.53 -7.50
N GLU A 144 -10.15 5.81 -8.23
CA GLU A 144 -9.54 4.57 -7.71
C GLU A 144 -8.63 4.84 -6.50
N ALA A 145 -7.75 5.84 -6.59
CA ALA A 145 -6.93 6.26 -5.45
C ALA A 145 -7.79 6.69 -4.25
N LYS A 146 -8.98 7.26 -4.48
CA LYS A 146 -9.93 7.63 -3.43
C LYS A 146 -10.62 6.40 -2.84
N ARG A 147 -11.03 5.44 -3.67
CA ARG A 147 -11.63 4.17 -3.24
C ARG A 147 -10.68 3.44 -2.31
N ILE A 148 -9.44 3.24 -2.73
CA ILE A 148 -8.40 2.58 -1.94
C ILE A 148 -8.14 3.36 -0.64
N ALA A 149 -7.94 4.68 -0.72
CA ALA A 149 -7.69 5.48 0.48
C ALA A 149 -8.86 5.40 1.48
N SER A 150 -10.11 5.35 0.99
CA SER A 150 -11.30 5.24 1.83
C SER A 150 -11.38 3.89 2.52
N ALA A 151 -11.00 2.80 1.85
CA ALA A 151 -10.91 1.47 2.45
C ALA A 151 -9.88 1.40 3.60
N LEU A 152 -8.80 2.17 3.52
CA LEU A 152 -7.81 2.30 4.60
C LEU A 152 -8.26 3.23 5.74
N GLY A 153 -9.39 3.94 5.59
CA GLY A 153 -9.89 4.94 6.54
C GLY A 153 -10.23 4.38 7.92
N PRO A 154 -11.08 3.34 8.02
CA PRO A 154 -11.49 2.78 9.31
C PRO A 154 -10.33 2.36 10.20
N ALA A 155 -9.30 1.73 9.62
CA ALA A 155 -8.11 1.33 10.35
C ALA A 155 -7.33 2.54 10.86
N ARG A 156 -7.16 3.57 10.03
CA ARG A 156 -6.51 4.82 10.45
C ARG A 156 -7.30 5.55 11.54
N ASP A 157 -8.61 5.57 11.45
CA ASP A 157 -9.47 6.21 12.44
C ASP A 157 -9.38 5.49 13.79
N CYS A 158 -9.31 4.15 13.77
CA CYS A 158 -9.01 3.36 14.97
C CYS A 158 -7.64 3.73 15.55
N ASP A 159 -6.60 3.76 14.73
CA ASP A 159 -5.25 4.10 15.18
C ASP A 159 -5.18 5.49 15.84
N VAL A 160 -5.76 6.50 15.20
CA VAL A 160 -5.81 7.87 15.73
C VAL A 160 -6.63 7.93 17.02
N PHE A 161 -7.72 7.17 17.09
CA PHE A 161 -8.54 7.10 18.29
C PHE A 161 -7.78 6.47 19.46
N CYS A 162 -7.10 5.35 19.25
CA CYS A 162 -6.23 4.72 20.25
C CYS A 162 -5.16 5.70 20.74
N GLU A 163 -4.39 6.28 19.81
CA GLU A 163 -3.33 7.25 20.10
C GLU A 163 -3.87 8.47 20.88
N THR A 164 -5.04 8.97 20.51
CA THR A 164 -5.66 10.11 21.18
C THR A 164 -6.18 9.76 22.57
N ALA A 165 -6.77 8.57 22.73
CA ALA A 165 -7.32 8.11 23.98
C ALA A 165 -6.22 7.92 25.03
N ASP A 166 -5.11 7.27 24.64
CA ASP A 166 -3.95 7.04 25.49
C ASP A 166 -3.27 8.34 25.91
N ASN A 167 -3.11 9.30 24.99
CA ASN A 167 -2.37 10.53 25.25
C ASN A 167 -3.17 11.64 25.95
N ARG A 168 -4.50 11.52 26.06
CA ARG A 168 -5.35 12.60 26.62
C ARG A 168 -6.29 12.15 27.73
N PRO A 169 -7.51 11.62 27.45
CA PRO A 169 -8.49 11.37 28.49
C PRO A 169 -8.12 10.21 29.43
N LEU A 170 -7.40 9.19 28.95
CA LEU A 170 -7.07 8.01 29.75
C LEU A 170 -5.78 8.16 30.57
N ALA A 171 -4.92 9.10 30.21
CA ALA A 171 -3.75 9.49 31.00
C ALA A 171 -4.08 10.53 32.09
N HIS A 172 -5.31 11.08 32.11
CA HIS A 172 -5.70 12.10 33.07
C HIS A 172 -5.96 11.49 34.47
N PRO A 173 -5.50 12.12 35.57
CA PRO A 173 -5.69 11.60 36.93
C PRO A 173 -7.16 11.42 37.32
N ASP A 174 -8.01 12.35 36.90
CA ASP A 174 -9.46 12.34 37.18
C ASP A 174 -10.29 11.51 36.19
N ARG A 175 -9.66 10.54 35.51
CA ARG A 175 -10.38 9.70 34.54
C ARG A 175 -11.50 8.90 35.22
N PRO A 176 -12.65 8.70 34.56
CA PRO A 176 -13.70 7.83 35.07
C PRO A 176 -13.17 6.41 35.34
N VAL A 177 -13.62 5.80 36.45
CA VAL A 177 -13.17 4.46 36.87
C VAL A 177 -13.66 3.36 35.91
N ASP A 178 -14.75 3.60 35.17
CA ASP A 178 -15.33 2.67 34.19
C ASP A 178 -14.82 2.89 32.74
N CYS A 179 -13.57 3.30 32.57
CA CYS A 179 -12.96 3.36 31.24
C CYS A 179 -12.60 1.97 30.68
N ASN A 180 -12.68 0.90 31.49
CA ASN A 180 -12.27 -0.45 31.09
C ASN A 180 -13.13 -1.02 29.94
N THR A 181 -14.43 -0.72 29.93
CA THR A 181 -15.33 -1.15 28.84
C THR A 181 -14.97 -0.46 27.53
N LEU A 182 -14.62 0.83 27.59
CA LEU A 182 -14.16 1.60 26.44
C LEU A 182 -12.80 1.09 25.94
N LEU A 183 -11.85 0.86 26.85
CA LEU A 183 -10.53 0.28 26.54
C LEU A 183 -10.63 -1.08 25.85
N ALA A 184 -11.45 -2.00 26.37
CA ALA A 184 -11.64 -3.32 25.76
C ALA A 184 -12.32 -3.25 24.38
N ALA A 185 -13.19 -2.26 24.15
CA ALA A 185 -13.79 -2.01 22.84
C ALA A 185 -12.77 -1.38 21.86
N ILE A 186 -11.85 -0.56 22.36
CA ILE A 186 -10.75 0.03 21.60
C ILE A 186 -9.76 -1.05 21.15
N GLU A 187 -9.34 -1.94 22.05
CA GLU A 187 -8.36 -2.99 21.73
C GLU A 187 -8.82 -3.98 20.64
N LYS A 188 -10.14 -4.20 20.50
CA LYS A 188 -10.70 -5.16 19.53
C LYS A 188 -10.94 -4.59 18.14
N ARG A 189 -11.03 -3.26 17.99
CA ARG A 189 -11.36 -2.61 16.71
C ARG A 189 -10.22 -2.59 15.68
N PRO A 190 -8.94 -2.39 16.07
CA PRO A 190 -7.82 -2.38 15.13
C PRO A 190 -7.74 -3.67 14.31
N ASN A 191 -7.83 -4.84 14.94
CA ASN A 191 -7.64 -6.11 14.23
C ASN A 191 -8.63 -6.30 13.07
N ALA A 192 -9.94 -6.10 13.32
CA ALA A 192 -10.96 -6.23 12.27
C ALA A 192 -10.79 -5.18 11.16
N ALA A 193 -10.42 -3.95 11.51
CA ALA A 193 -10.22 -2.88 10.53
C ALA A 193 -8.96 -3.11 9.66
N TYR A 194 -7.88 -3.66 10.24
CA TYR A 194 -6.69 -4.04 9.48
C TYR A 194 -6.95 -5.24 8.58
N THR A 195 -7.73 -6.22 9.01
CA THR A 195 -8.14 -7.35 8.16
C THR A 195 -8.96 -6.87 6.95
N ASP A 196 -9.94 -5.99 7.16
CA ASP A 196 -10.70 -5.41 6.04
C ASP A 196 -9.79 -4.57 5.11
N ALA A 197 -8.94 -3.72 5.68
CA ALA A 197 -7.98 -2.92 4.91
C ALA A 197 -7.06 -3.78 4.03
N ARG A 198 -6.54 -4.90 4.57
CA ARG A 198 -5.71 -5.85 3.81
C ARG A 198 -6.51 -6.52 2.70
N SER A 199 -7.72 -7.01 3.00
CA SER A 199 -8.58 -7.63 1.98
C SER A 199 -8.85 -6.66 0.83
N ARG A 200 -9.19 -5.41 1.12
CA ARG A 200 -9.47 -4.38 0.11
C ARG A 200 -8.25 -3.99 -0.73
N LEU A 201 -7.07 -4.05 -0.12
CA LEU A 201 -5.81 -3.81 -0.81
C LEU A 201 -5.49 -4.95 -1.79
N GLU A 202 -5.93 -6.18 -1.48
CA GLU A 202 -5.72 -7.37 -2.31
C GLU A 202 -6.85 -7.62 -3.33
N ASP A 203 -7.87 -6.78 -3.35
CA ASP A 203 -8.93 -6.82 -4.36
C ASP A 203 -8.35 -6.57 -5.77
N ARG A 204 -8.91 -7.26 -6.77
CA ARG A 204 -8.53 -7.15 -8.20
C ARG A 204 -8.38 -5.71 -8.67
N ASP A 205 -9.34 -4.84 -8.34
CA ASP A 205 -9.32 -3.45 -8.82
C ASP A 205 -8.13 -2.66 -8.25
N THR A 206 -7.66 -3.03 -7.05
CA THR A 206 -6.46 -2.42 -6.45
C THR A 206 -5.18 -2.97 -7.11
N THR A 207 -5.16 -4.25 -7.49
CA THR A 207 -4.10 -4.84 -8.31
C THR A 207 -4.01 -4.17 -9.70
N LEU A 208 -5.13 -3.95 -10.38
CA LEU A 208 -5.16 -3.31 -11.71
C LEU A 208 -4.84 -1.82 -11.69
N PHE A 209 -5.04 -1.17 -10.54
CA PHE A 209 -4.73 0.24 -10.36
C PHE A 209 -3.22 0.50 -10.28
N VAL A 210 -2.43 -0.46 -9.80
CA VAL A 210 -0.98 -0.36 -9.58
C VAL A 210 -0.22 -0.82 -10.81
#